data_AF-A0A1F6RXG7-F1
#
_entry.id   AF-A0A1F6RXG7-F1
#
_cell.length_a   1.000
_cell.length_b   1.000
_cell.length_c   1.000
_cell.angle_alpha   90.00
_cell.angle_beta   90.00
_cell.angle_gamma   90.00
#
_symmetry.space_group_name_H-M   'P 1'
#
loop_
_entity.id
_entity.type
_entity.pdbx_description
1 polymer ?
#
loop_
_entity_poly.entity_id
_entity_poly.type
_entity_poly.pdbx_seq_one_letter_code
_entity_poly.pdbx_strand_id
1 'polypeptide(L)'
;MVGSCVARDFPIILVNLQLQLNTLIRRDKETQTPFLRRIQVNPHACQRNFDMSAHLVLAEPIYIALQLAGYMGDGHKLVNHTLVPMATQRNIFLIDALEEVADQNADLREIVEAIPNEMKQLFRNPQNYIGEAPKKAFEIAEYADEVLLHMAA
;
A
#
# COMPACT_ATOMS: atom_id res chain seq x y z
N MET A 1 -43.16 8.17 6.48
CA MET A 1 -41.69 8.28 6.49
C MET A 1 -41.07 8.05 7.88
N VAL A 2 -41.84 7.58 8.87
CA VAL A 2 -41.36 7.24 10.22
C VAL A 2 -41.68 5.76 10.40
N GLY A 3 -40.69 4.87 10.30
CA GLY A 3 -40.91 3.42 10.40
C GLY A 3 -40.14 2.53 9.42
N SER A 4 -39.36 3.09 8.48
CA SER A 4 -38.43 2.25 7.71
C SER A 4 -37.31 1.73 8.64
N CYS A 5 -36.77 0.55 8.35
CA CYS A 5 -35.60 0.00 9.04
C CYS A 5 -34.45 1.02 9.08
N VAL A 6 -34.18 1.69 7.96
CA VAL A 6 -33.14 2.71 7.82
C VAL A 6 -33.34 3.91 8.78
N ALA A 7 -34.60 4.32 9.03
CA ALA A 7 -34.89 5.43 9.94
C ALA A 7 -34.67 5.05 11.42
N ARG A 8 -34.71 3.75 11.77
CA ARG A 8 -34.38 3.25 13.13
C ARG A 8 -32.88 3.15 13.38
N ASP A 9 -32.08 2.96 12.33
CA ASP A 9 -30.63 2.81 12.44
C ASP A 9 -29.89 4.16 12.43
N PHE A 10 -30.55 5.23 11.95
CA PHE A 10 -29.98 6.57 11.90
C PHE A 10 -29.50 7.10 13.28
N PRO A 11 -30.25 6.94 14.39
CA PRO A 11 -29.76 7.27 15.73
C PRO A 11 -28.53 6.45 16.15
N ILE A 12 -28.42 5.19 15.71
CA ILE A 12 -27.30 4.31 16.06
C ILE A 12 -25.99 4.83 15.45
N ILE A 13 -26.04 5.38 14.22
CA ILE A 13 -24.87 6.01 13.57
C ILE A 13 -24.31 7.14 14.44
N LEU A 14 -25.17 8.04 14.92
CA LEU A 14 -24.75 9.16 15.76
C LEU A 14 -24.16 8.70 17.10
N VAL A 15 -24.78 7.70 17.73
CA VAL A 15 -24.28 7.12 18.98
C VAL A 15 -22.91 6.47 18.77
N ASN A 16 -22.74 5.70 17.70
CA ASN A 16 -21.46 5.05 17.38
C ASN A 16 -20.37 6.07 17.07
N LEU A 17 -20.68 7.10 16.28
CA LEU A 17 -19.75 8.18 15.99
C LEU A 17 -19.29 8.89 17.27
N GLN A 18 -20.24 9.29 18.13
CA GLN A 18 -19.92 9.94 19.40
C GLN A 18 -19.05 9.05 20.29
N LEU A 19 -19.37 7.77 20.38
CA LEU A 19 -18.60 6.81 21.18
C LEU A 19 -17.16 6.66 20.65
N GLN A 20 -16.99 6.59 19.33
CA GLN A 20 -15.67 6.52 18.69
C GLN A 20 -14.86 7.79 18.94
N LEU A 21 -15.44 8.98 18.72
CA LEU A 21 -14.79 10.26 18.99
C LEU A 21 -14.36 10.37 20.46
N ASN A 22 -15.26 10.04 21.39
CA ASN A 22 -14.96 10.02 22.82
C ASN A 22 -13.79 9.10 23.16
N THR A 23 -13.70 7.94 22.51
CA THR A 23 -12.59 7.00 22.72
C THR A 23 -11.27 7.57 22.22
N LEU A 24 -11.27 8.21 21.04
CA LEU A 24 -10.07 8.80 20.44
C LEU A 24 -9.52 9.99 21.27
N ILE A 25 -10.39 10.77 21.89
CA ILE A 25 -10.00 11.92 22.74
C ILE A 25 -9.83 11.54 24.22
N ARG A 26 -10.14 10.29 24.60
CA ARG A 26 -10.07 9.83 25.99
C ARG A 26 -8.67 10.02 26.55
N ARG A 27 -8.59 10.71 27.69
CA ARG A 27 -7.33 10.95 28.40
C ARG A 27 -6.93 9.75 29.23
N ASP A 28 -5.64 9.46 29.23
CA ASP A 28 -5.03 8.53 30.16
C ASP A 28 -5.08 9.07 31.60
N LYS A 29 -5.30 8.20 32.58
CA LYS A 29 -5.53 8.62 33.97
C LYS A 29 -4.30 9.26 34.60
N GLU A 30 -3.11 8.77 34.25
CA GLU A 30 -1.84 9.20 34.85
C GLU A 30 -1.24 10.37 34.06
N THR A 31 -1.10 10.20 32.74
CA THR A 31 -0.41 11.16 31.88
C THR A 31 -1.32 12.30 31.40
N GLN A 32 -2.63 12.20 31.58
CA GLN A 32 -3.65 13.17 31.12
C GLN A 32 -3.60 13.46 29.61
N THR A 33 -2.88 12.67 28.82
CA THR A 33 -2.76 12.84 27.37
C THR A 33 -3.87 12.09 26.63
N PRO A 34 -4.50 12.69 25.60
CA PRO A 34 -5.50 12.01 24.77
C PRO A 34 -4.94 10.76 24.09
N PHE A 35 -5.76 9.73 23.89
CA PHE A 35 -5.37 8.49 23.22
C PHE A 35 -4.66 8.73 21.88
N LEU A 36 -5.22 9.57 21.00
CA LEU A 36 -4.60 9.87 19.70
C LEU A 36 -3.15 10.39 19.81
N ARG A 37 -2.82 11.20 20.82
CA ARG A 37 -1.47 11.76 21.00
C ARG A 37 -0.44 10.74 21.49
N ARG A 38 -0.90 9.59 21.98
CA ARG A 38 -0.04 8.50 22.48
C ARG A 38 0.23 7.44 21.41
N ILE A 39 -0.42 7.52 20.25
CA ILE A 39 -0.15 6.62 19.14
C ILE A 39 1.27 6.89 18.64
N GLN A 40 2.07 5.82 18.57
CA GLN A 40 3.45 5.88 18.09
C GLN A 40 3.65 4.85 16.99
N VAL A 41 4.46 5.20 16.00
CA VAL A 41 4.92 4.27 14.98
C VAL A 41 6.09 3.48 15.54
N ASN A 42 6.12 2.18 15.29
CA ASN A 42 7.28 1.33 15.59
C ASN A 42 8.03 1.04 14.27
N PRO A 43 9.13 1.76 13.97
CA PRO A 43 9.81 1.64 12.69
C PRO A 43 10.39 0.24 12.44
N HIS A 44 10.87 -0.43 13.49
CA HIS A 44 11.41 -1.78 13.38
C HIS A 44 10.33 -2.79 13.02
N ALA A 45 9.12 -2.67 13.60
CA ALA A 45 8.01 -3.53 13.23
C ALA A 45 7.56 -3.28 11.78
N CYS A 46 7.51 -2.01 11.34
CA CYS A 46 7.21 -1.67 9.96
C CYS A 46 8.21 -2.28 8.98
N GLN A 47 9.51 -2.15 9.26
CA GLN A 47 10.56 -2.72 8.41
C GLN A 47 10.46 -4.25 8.33
N ARG A 48 10.33 -4.93 9.48
CA ARG A 48 10.18 -6.39 9.51
C ARG A 48 8.97 -6.87 8.70
N ASN A 49 7.83 -6.19 8.84
CA ASN A 49 6.62 -6.55 8.10
C ASN A 49 6.77 -6.33 6.59
N PHE A 50 7.50 -5.29 6.19
CA PHE A 50 7.85 -5.07 4.79
C PHE A 50 8.77 -6.16 4.27
N ASP A 51 9.85 -6.47 4.99
CA ASP A 51 10.84 -7.48 4.57
C ASP A 51 10.21 -8.86 4.35
N MET A 52 9.18 -9.22 5.13
CA MET A 52 8.42 -10.47 4.98
C MET A 52 7.78 -10.65 3.60
N SER A 53 7.44 -9.56 2.90
CA SER A 53 6.75 -9.58 1.61
C SER A 53 7.44 -8.77 0.52
N ALA A 54 8.59 -8.16 0.82
CA ALA A 54 9.33 -7.28 -0.10
C ALA A 54 9.65 -7.96 -1.44
N HIS A 55 9.91 -9.27 -1.43
CA HIS A 55 10.19 -10.06 -2.62
C HIS A 55 8.97 -10.22 -3.56
N LEU A 56 7.74 -9.99 -3.07
CA LEU A 56 6.47 -10.16 -3.79
C LEU A 56 5.68 -8.86 -3.99
N VAL A 57 5.98 -7.79 -3.24
CA VAL A 57 5.17 -6.56 -3.19
C VAL A 57 5.03 -5.85 -4.55
N LEU A 58 5.92 -6.16 -5.52
CA LEU A 58 5.94 -5.57 -6.85
C LEU A 58 5.23 -6.40 -7.93
N ALA A 59 4.41 -7.39 -7.56
CA ALA A 59 3.63 -8.18 -8.50
C ALA A 59 2.82 -7.31 -9.49
N GLU A 60 2.04 -6.37 -8.95
CA GLU A 60 1.20 -5.48 -9.75
C GLU A 60 2.04 -4.52 -10.64
N PRO A 61 3.06 -3.81 -10.12
CA PRO A 61 3.97 -3.03 -10.96
C PRO A 61 4.62 -3.80 -12.12
N ILE A 62 5.06 -5.03 -11.89
CA ILE A 62 5.67 -5.88 -12.91
C ILE A 62 4.64 -6.24 -13.98
N TYR A 63 3.43 -6.62 -13.57
CA TYR A 63 2.32 -6.88 -14.48
C TYR A 63 2.04 -5.68 -15.40
N ILE A 64 1.91 -4.47 -14.82
CA ILE A 64 1.65 -3.25 -15.58
C ILE A 64 2.80 -2.96 -16.55
N ALA A 65 4.05 -3.11 -16.11
CA ALA A 65 5.21 -2.88 -16.98
C ALA A 65 5.27 -3.84 -18.16
N LEU A 66 4.90 -5.11 -17.97
CA LEU A 66 4.80 -6.08 -19.06
C LEU A 66 3.77 -5.63 -20.11
N GLN A 67 2.59 -5.18 -19.67
CA GLN A 67 1.56 -4.69 -20.59
C GLN A 67 2.01 -3.45 -21.36
N LEU A 68 2.66 -2.50 -20.67
CA LEU A 68 3.18 -1.29 -21.31
C LEU A 68 4.32 -1.58 -22.29
N ALA A 69 5.11 -2.64 -22.04
CA ALA A 69 6.15 -3.11 -22.95
C ALA A 69 5.61 -3.91 -24.14
N GLY A 70 4.29 -4.14 -24.22
CA GLY A 70 3.64 -4.80 -25.36
C GLY A 70 3.37 -6.29 -25.15
N TYR A 71 3.39 -6.79 -23.90
CA TYR A 71 3.00 -8.17 -23.63
C TYR A 71 1.52 -8.40 -24.01
N MET A 72 1.28 -9.22 -25.03
CA MET A 72 -0.06 -9.52 -25.54
C MET A 72 -0.79 -10.61 -24.75
N GLY A 73 -0.09 -11.27 -23.83
CA GLY A 73 -0.65 -12.31 -22.96
C GLY A 73 -1.30 -11.77 -21.69
N ASP A 74 -1.85 -12.67 -20.88
CA ASP A 74 -2.37 -12.34 -19.56
C ASP A 74 -1.21 -12.18 -18.57
N GLY A 75 -0.69 -10.95 -18.48
CA GLY A 75 0.40 -10.60 -17.56
C GLY A 75 0.05 -10.86 -16.10
N HIS A 76 -1.22 -10.68 -15.71
CA HIS A 76 -1.66 -10.93 -14.34
C HIS A 76 -1.57 -12.41 -14.02
N LYS A 77 -1.99 -13.28 -14.95
CA LYS A 77 -1.84 -14.74 -14.82
C LYS A 77 -0.38 -15.16 -14.81
N LEU A 78 0.47 -14.59 -15.67
CA LEU A 78 1.91 -14.87 -15.67
C LEU A 78 2.52 -14.56 -14.29
N VAL A 79 2.26 -13.36 -13.76
CA VAL A 79 2.80 -12.95 -12.45
C VAL A 79 2.24 -13.83 -11.33
N ASN A 80 0.92 -13.96 -11.21
CA ASN A 80 0.31 -14.61 -10.04
C ASN A 80 0.37 -16.13 -10.06
N HIS A 81 0.32 -16.77 -11.23
CA HIS A 81 0.30 -18.24 -11.32
C HIS A 81 1.65 -18.84 -11.69
N THR A 82 2.64 -18.01 -12.06
CA THR A 82 3.99 -18.50 -12.41
C THR A 82 5.05 -17.82 -11.56
N LEU A 83 5.17 -16.49 -11.61
CA LEU A 83 6.27 -15.77 -10.94
C LEU A 83 6.14 -15.80 -9.42
N VAL A 84 4.96 -15.51 -8.86
CA VAL A 84 4.72 -15.49 -7.41
C VAL A 84 4.97 -16.87 -6.78
N PRO A 85 4.43 -18.00 -7.30
CA PRO A 85 4.76 -19.33 -6.78
C PRO A 85 6.26 -19.64 -6.83
N MET A 86 6.94 -19.29 -7.94
CA MET A 86 8.37 -19.54 -8.09
C MET A 86 9.21 -18.70 -7.12
N ALA A 87 8.90 -17.41 -7.00
CA ALA A 87 9.54 -16.48 -6.08
C ALA A 87 9.35 -16.91 -4.61
N THR A 88 8.15 -17.39 -4.27
CA THR A 88 7.81 -17.86 -2.92
C THR A 88 8.56 -19.14 -2.57
N GLN A 89 8.56 -20.12 -3.48
CA GLN A 89 9.21 -21.42 -3.26
C GLN A 89 10.73 -21.29 -3.12
N ARG A 90 11.32 -20.36 -3.87
CA ARG A 90 12.79 -20.19 -3.92
C ARG A 90 13.31 -19.01 -3.09
N ASN A 91 12.42 -18.22 -2.50
CA ASN A 91 12.75 -17.00 -1.77
C ASN A 91 13.63 -16.03 -2.59
N ILE A 92 13.20 -15.74 -3.81
CA ILE A 92 13.85 -14.80 -4.75
C ILE A 92 12.91 -13.64 -5.08
N PHE A 93 13.43 -12.55 -5.65
CA PHE A 93 12.58 -11.44 -6.09
C PHE A 93 11.82 -11.81 -7.37
N LEU A 94 10.64 -11.20 -7.55
CA LEU A 94 9.84 -11.40 -8.76
C LEU A 94 10.55 -11.02 -10.06
N ILE A 95 11.47 -10.04 -10.02
CA ILE A 95 12.26 -9.66 -11.20
C ILE A 95 13.24 -10.75 -11.63
N ASP A 96 13.88 -11.43 -10.67
CA ASP A 96 14.77 -12.54 -10.97
C ASP A 96 13.97 -13.72 -11.52
N ALA A 97 12.78 -13.96 -10.95
CA ALA A 97 11.85 -14.96 -11.45
C ALA A 97 11.38 -14.65 -12.88
N LEU A 98 11.11 -13.38 -13.20
CA LEU A 98 10.72 -12.95 -14.55
C LEU A 98 11.86 -13.17 -15.56
N GLU A 99 13.09 -12.81 -15.19
CA GLU A 99 14.27 -12.99 -16.04
C GLU A 99 14.52 -14.47 -16.36
N GLU A 100 14.40 -15.37 -15.36
CA GLU A 100 14.53 -16.81 -15.57
C GLU A 100 13.47 -17.38 -16.54
N VAL A 101 12.22 -16.92 -16.44
CA VAL A 101 11.15 -17.35 -17.36
C VAL A 101 11.36 -16.77 -18.76
N ALA A 102 11.84 -15.54 -18.85
CA ALA A 102 12.15 -14.87 -20.10
C ALA A 102 13.31 -15.54 -20.85
N ASP A 103 14.34 -16.04 -20.14
CA ASP A 103 15.44 -16.78 -20.75
C ASP A 103 14.99 -18.05 -21.49
N GLN A 104 13.83 -18.60 -21.14
CA GLN A 104 13.23 -19.78 -21.77
C GLN A 104 12.22 -19.43 -22.88
N ASN A 105 11.87 -18.15 -23.04
CA ASN A 105 10.85 -17.70 -23.97
C ASN A 105 11.31 -16.42 -24.69
N ALA A 106 11.71 -16.57 -25.96
CA ALA A 106 12.24 -15.47 -26.78
C ALA A 106 11.27 -14.28 -26.89
N ASP A 107 9.97 -14.54 -27.03
CA ASP A 107 8.96 -13.47 -27.14
C ASP A 107 8.87 -12.68 -25.82
N LEU A 108 8.86 -13.38 -24.68
CA LEU A 108 8.84 -12.71 -23.37
C LEU A 108 10.15 -11.97 -23.10
N ARG A 109 11.29 -12.49 -23.57
CA ARG A 109 12.59 -11.83 -23.46
C ARG A 109 12.60 -10.48 -24.14
N GLU A 110 12.12 -10.39 -25.38
CA GLU A 110 12.06 -9.12 -26.12
C GLU A 110 11.21 -8.08 -25.36
N ILE A 111 10.08 -8.51 -24.80
CA ILE A 111 9.21 -7.66 -23.96
C ILE A 111 9.93 -7.19 -22.69
N VAL A 112 10.60 -8.10 -21.97
CA VAL A 112 11.34 -7.75 -20.75
C VAL A 112 12.51 -6.81 -21.07
N GLU A 113 13.19 -7.01 -22.20
CA GLU A 113 14.25 -6.12 -22.67
C GLU A 113 13.70 -4.72 -22.99
N ALA A 114 12.49 -4.61 -23.54
CA ALA A 114 11.80 -3.35 -23.81
C ALA A 114 11.35 -2.57 -22.56
N ILE A 115 11.28 -3.20 -21.38
CA ILE A 115 10.97 -2.50 -20.12
C ILE A 115 12.09 -1.48 -19.80
N PRO A 116 11.75 -0.21 -19.49
CA PRO A 116 12.72 0.82 -19.13
C PRO A 116 13.63 0.45 -17.96
N ASN A 117 14.88 0.90 -18.00
CA ASN A 117 15.88 0.57 -16.98
C ASN A 117 15.51 1.10 -15.59
N GLU A 118 14.86 2.25 -15.52
CA GLU A 118 14.38 2.85 -14.28
C GLU A 118 13.37 1.93 -13.58
N MET A 119 12.48 1.28 -14.35
CA MET A 119 11.53 0.31 -13.83
C MET A 119 12.23 -0.97 -13.37
N LYS A 120 13.23 -1.46 -14.14
CA LYS A 120 14.04 -2.61 -13.73
C LYS A 120 14.79 -2.35 -12.42
N GLN A 121 15.34 -1.14 -12.24
CA GLN A 121 15.99 -0.73 -11.00
C GLN A 121 15.00 -0.66 -9.83
N LEU A 122 13.79 -0.14 -10.07
CA LEU A 122 12.70 -0.14 -9.09
C LEU A 122 12.31 -1.58 -8.68
N PHE A 123 12.24 -2.50 -9.62
CA PHE A 123 11.90 -3.90 -9.34
C PHE A 123 12.91 -4.63 -8.46
N ARG A 124 14.18 -4.19 -8.49
CA ARG A 124 15.23 -4.68 -7.59
C ARG A 124 15.26 -3.96 -6.24
N ASN A 125 14.53 -2.86 -6.09
CA ASN A 125 14.53 -2.01 -4.90
C ASN A 125 13.09 -1.66 -4.47
N PRO A 126 12.30 -2.64 -3.98
CA PRO A 126 10.89 -2.45 -3.63
C PRO A 126 10.65 -1.36 -2.58
N GLN A 127 11.63 -1.06 -1.73
CA GLN A 127 11.56 0.01 -0.73
C GLN A 127 11.39 1.40 -1.36
N ASN A 128 11.75 1.55 -2.64
CA ASN A 128 11.59 2.81 -3.37
C ASN A 128 10.20 2.93 -4.02
N TYR A 129 9.36 1.89 -3.97
CA TYR A 129 8.00 1.91 -4.48
C TYR A 129 7.03 2.58 -3.49
N ILE A 130 7.28 3.86 -3.22
CA ILE A 130 6.48 4.69 -2.29
C ILE A 130 5.67 5.78 -3.00
N GLY A 131 5.88 5.97 -4.31
CA GLY A 131 5.15 6.93 -5.14
C GLY A 131 5.12 8.34 -4.54
N GLU A 132 3.96 8.98 -4.58
CA GLU A 132 3.74 10.31 -3.97
C GLU A 132 3.32 10.24 -2.48
N ALA A 133 3.40 9.08 -1.83
CA ALA A 133 2.92 8.93 -0.46
C ALA A 133 3.53 9.95 0.54
N PRO A 134 4.85 10.25 0.51
CA PRO A 134 5.42 11.27 1.38
C PRO A 134 4.82 12.66 1.13
N LYS A 135 4.73 13.06 -0.14
CA LYS A 135 4.18 14.35 -0.55
C LYS A 135 2.73 14.50 -0.08
N LYS A 136 1.88 13.51 -0.32
CA LYS A 136 0.48 13.51 0.11
C LYS A 136 0.33 13.51 1.63
N ALA A 137 1.20 12.80 2.35
CA ALA A 137 1.20 12.85 3.80
C ALA A 137 1.50 14.25 4.34
N PHE A 138 2.48 14.96 3.76
CA PHE A 138 2.78 16.35 4.12
C PHE A 138 1.64 17.30 3.76
N GLU A 139 1.09 17.22 2.55
CA GLU A 139 -0.04 18.05 2.11
C GLU A 139 -1.23 17.97 3.09
N ILE A 140 -1.55 16.77 3.60
CA ILE A 140 -2.64 16.58 4.57
C ILE A 140 -2.28 17.11 5.96
N ALA A 141 -1.03 16.97 6.40
CA ALA A 141 -0.57 17.50 7.67
C ALA A 141 -0.64 19.04 7.68
N GLU A 142 -0.18 19.68 6.61
CA GLU A 142 -0.24 21.13 6.42
C GLU A 142 -1.71 21.62 6.42
N TYR A 143 -2.59 20.96 5.68
CA TYR A 143 -4.02 21.28 5.68
C TYR A 143 -4.65 21.17 7.07
N ALA A 144 -4.27 20.15 7.86
CA ALA A 144 -4.77 20.01 9.23
C ALA A 144 -4.32 21.17 10.12
N ASP A 145 -3.07 21.63 9.98
CA ASP A 145 -2.55 22.79 10.71
C ASP A 145 -3.29 24.08 10.34
N GLU A 146 -3.59 24.29 9.05
CA GLU A 146 -4.39 25.44 8.59
C GLU A 146 -5.79 25.46 9.22
N VAL A 147 -6.47 24.32 9.25
CA VAL A 147 -7.80 24.21 9.88
C VAL A 147 -7.74 24.56 11.36
N LEU A 148 -6.70 24.10 12.08
CA LEU A 148 -6.51 24.41 13.50
C LEU A 148 -6.29 25.91 13.73
N LEU A 149 -5.50 26.56 12.88
CA LEU A 149 -5.27 28.01 12.96
C LEU A 149 -6.56 28.81 12.72
N HIS A 150 -7.37 28.41 11.74
CA HIS A 150 -8.64 29.07 11.45
C HIS A 150 -9.72 28.86 12.53
N MET A 151 -9.66 27.77 13.29
CA MET A 151 -10.57 27.53 14.42
C MET A 151 -10.16 28.26 15.71
N ALA A 152 -8.91 28.73 15.79
CA ALA A 152 -8.36 29.42 16.96
C ALA A 152 -8.42 30.96 16.86
N ALA A 153 -8.67 31.50 15.66
CA ALA A 153 -8.88 32.92 15.38
C ALA A 153 -10.37 33.30 15.49
#